data_AF-A0A942A2M1-F1
#
_entry.id   AF-A0A942A2M1-F1
#
_cell.length_a   1.000
_cell.length_b   1.000
_cell.length_c   1.000
_cell.angle_alpha   90.00
_cell.angle_beta   90.00
_cell.angle_gamma   90.00
#
_symmetry.space_group_name_H-M   'P 1'
#
loop_
_entity.id
_entity.type
_entity.pdbx_description
1 polymer ?
#
loop_
_entity_poly.entity_id
_entity_poly.type
_entity_poly.pdbx_seq_one_letter_code
_entity_poly.pdbx_strand_id
1 'polypeptide(L)'
;MIRRLIAVGLALLLAAPPLDPLFDVVMGRHLLGQVPALLLLGAVAGWPPARGPVTARPLAGLAFAIGAIAFWMIPRSLDAAVRSNAADQLLHLSMFTAGLALARVLPRLPVPVSLGLGVHAVAMVGALGLVYRYYPGLICTTYNLTQQRAAGLTMVRAAPLLWLGLWAWAVSRAGRNQGPRHDPSPAAPAFRT
;
A
#
# COMPACT_ATOMS: atom_id res chain seq x y z
N MET A 1 20.73 -0.48 9.77
CA MET A 1 20.86 0.87 9.19
C MET A 1 21.04 0.82 7.68
N ILE A 2 21.94 -0.02 7.16
CA ILE A 2 22.20 -0.21 5.72
C ILE A 2 20.93 -0.34 4.86
N ARG A 3 19.99 -1.23 5.21
CA ARG A 3 18.73 -1.39 4.43
C ARG A 3 17.91 -0.10 4.32
N ARG A 4 17.88 0.73 5.36
CA ARG A 4 17.15 2.01 5.32
C ARG A 4 17.81 2.98 4.37
N LEU A 5 19.14 3.05 4.39
CA LEU A 5 19.91 3.87 3.46
C LEU A 5 19.72 3.41 2.02
N ILE A 6 19.72 2.09 1.77
CA ILE A 6 19.43 1.54 0.44
C ILE A 6 18.01 1.91 -0.01
N ALA A 7 17.01 1.74 0.86
CA ALA A 7 15.62 2.04 0.50
C ALA A 7 15.41 3.54 0.21
N VAL A 8 16.02 4.41 1.02
CA VAL A 8 16.00 5.87 0.79
C VAL A 8 16.76 6.21 -0.49
N GLY A 9 17.94 5.64 -0.71
CA GLY A 9 18.74 5.87 -1.91
C GLY A 9 18.00 5.44 -3.19
N LEU A 10 17.35 4.28 -3.17
CA LEU A 10 16.50 3.82 -4.28
C LEU A 10 15.28 4.72 -4.48
N ALA A 11 14.64 5.19 -3.41
CA ALA A 11 13.50 6.09 -3.51
C ALA A 11 13.92 7.44 -4.13
N LEU A 12 15.06 7.98 -3.71
CA LEU A 12 15.65 9.19 -4.30
C LEU A 12 16.02 8.97 -5.76
N LEU A 13 16.58 7.80 -6.11
CA LEU A 13 16.91 7.46 -7.49
C LEU A 13 15.64 7.39 -8.38
N LEU A 14 14.54 6.86 -7.86
CA LEU A 14 13.25 6.81 -8.57
C LEU A 14 12.60 8.20 -8.70
N ALA A 15 12.81 9.09 -7.74
CA ALA A 15 12.21 10.43 -7.69
C ALA A 15 13.09 11.52 -8.34
N ALA A 16 14.28 11.18 -8.81
CA ALA A 16 15.23 12.10 -9.40
C ALA A 16 15.37 11.89 -10.92
N PRO A 17 15.65 12.96 -11.70
CA PRO A 17 16.10 12.82 -13.08
C PRO A 17 17.37 11.94 -13.14
N PRO A 18 17.50 11.05 -14.14
CA PRO A 18 16.68 10.93 -15.35
C PRO A 18 15.54 9.90 -15.27
N LEU A 19 15.41 9.15 -14.18
CA LEU A 19 14.45 8.03 -14.12
C LEU A 19 13.02 8.52 -14.00
N ASP A 20 12.80 9.58 -13.23
CA ASP A 20 11.48 10.12 -12.97
C ASP A 20 10.68 10.44 -14.26
N PRO A 21 11.21 11.20 -15.23
CA PRO A 21 10.56 11.40 -16.53
C PRO A 21 10.25 10.11 -17.32
N LEU A 22 11.02 9.04 -17.13
CA LEU A 22 10.79 7.77 -17.85
C LEU A 22 9.57 7.01 -17.35
N PHE A 23 9.17 7.22 -16.10
CA PHE A 23 7.97 6.64 -15.52
C PHE A 23 6.74 7.47 -15.89
N ASP A 24 6.86 8.79 -15.89
CA ASP A 24 5.75 9.74 -16.15
C ASP A 24 5.19 9.69 -17.57
N VAL A 25 5.99 9.30 -18.57
CA VAL A 25 5.55 9.24 -19.97
C VAL A 25 4.48 8.16 -20.20
N VAL A 26 4.46 7.12 -19.37
CA VAL A 26 3.55 5.97 -19.54
C VAL A 26 2.73 5.77 -18.27
N MET A 27 1.42 6.01 -18.36
CA MET A 27 0.47 5.87 -17.25
C MET A 27 0.71 4.62 -16.40
N GLY A 28 0.85 3.45 -17.03
CA GLY A 28 1.08 2.19 -16.34
C GLY A 28 2.40 2.15 -15.56
N ARG A 29 3.48 2.78 -16.04
CA ARG A 29 4.77 2.81 -15.35
C ARG A 29 4.70 3.72 -14.12
N HIS A 30 4.11 4.90 -14.26
CA HIS A 30 3.90 5.82 -13.14
C HIS A 30 2.98 5.17 -12.07
N LEU A 31 1.75 4.80 -12.44
CA LEU A 31 0.74 4.27 -11.50
C LEU A 31 1.02 2.87 -10.93
N LEU A 32 1.55 1.94 -11.73
CA LEU A 32 1.73 0.54 -11.31
C LEU A 32 3.19 0.17 -11.04
N GLY A 33 4.13 1.02 -11.44
CA GLY A 33 5.56 0.85 -11.18
C GLY A 33 6.03 1.75 -10.06
N GLN A 34 6.15 3.06 -10.34
CA GLN A 34 6.80 4.04 -9.46
C GLN A 34 6.04 4.25 -8.16
N VAL A 35 4.73 4.52 -8.22
CA VAL A 35 3.89 4.78 -7.02
C VAL A 35 3.91 3.58 -6.04
N PRO A 36 3.65 2.33 -6.48
CA PRO A 36 3.73 1.18 -5.58
C PRO A 36 5.16 0.91 -5.10
N ALA A 37 6.17 1.11 -5.95
CA ALA A 37 7.57 0.91 -5.55
C ALA A 37 7.97 1.85 -4.41
N LEU A 38 7.58 3.13 -4.45
CA LEU A 38 7.86 4.09 -3.38
C LEU A 38 7.18 3.72 -2.07
N LEU A 39 5.93 3.26 -2.14
CA LEU A 39 5.22 2.72 -0.98
C LEU A 39 5.96 1.52 -0.37
N LEU A 40 6.45 0.59 -1.20
CA LEU A 40 7.21 -0.58 -0.75
C LEU A 40 8.58 -0.19 -0.17
N LEU A 41 9.31 0.73 -0.80
CA LEU A 41 10.59 1.24 -0.31
C LEU A 41 10.42 1.92 1.06
N GLY A 42 9.36 2.71 1.21
CA GLY A 42 8.97 3.28 2.51
C GLY A 42 8.75 2.20 3.57
N ALA A 43 8.00 1.14 3.22
CA ALA A 43 7.75 0.02 4.13
C ALA A 43 9.04 -0.72 4.52
N VAL A 44 9.94 -0.94 3.57
CA VAL A 44 11.27 -1.55 3.79
C VAL A 44 12.15 -0.69 4.70
N ALA A 45 12.10 0.64 4.53
CA ALA A 45 12.78 1.59 5.41
C ALA A 45 12.19 1.56 6.84
N GLY A 46 10.88 1.33 6.97
CA GLY A 46 10.18 1.23 8.24
C GLY A 46 10.51 0.01 9.09
N TRP A 47 11.01 -1.07 8.47
CA TRP A 47 11.35 -2.32 9.15
C TRP A 47 12.60 -2.17 10.07
N PRO A 48 12.75 -2.95 11.16
CA PRO A 48 11.82 -3.95 11.69
C PRO A 48 10.50 -3.36 12.18
N PRO A 49 9.42 -4.16 12.13
CA PRO A 49 8.10 -3.73 12.53
C PRO A 49 8.16 -3.34 14.00
N ALA A 50 7.54 -2.21 14.33
CA ALA A 50 7.54 -1.75 15.70
C ALA A 50 6.57 -2.62 16.53
N ARG A 51 6.96 -2.97 17.75
CA ARG A 51 6.17 -3.81 18.68
C ARG A 51 5.42 -2.95 19.70
N GLY A 52 4.48 -3.52 20.44
CA GLY A 52 3.70 -2.84 21.46
C GLY A 52 2.35 -2.28 20.96
N PRO A 53 1.58 -1.63 21.84
CA PRO A 53 0.23 -1.17 21.55
C PRO A 53 0.20 -0.06 20.50
N VAL A 54 -0.94 0.06 19.81
CA VAL A 54 -1.21 1.17 18.88
C VAL A 54 -1.59 2.39 19.71
N THR A 55 -0.69 3.36 19.80
CA THR A 55 -0.97 4.68 20.41
C THR A 55 -1.48 5.67 19.36
N ALA A 56 -1.76 6.92 19.76
CA ALA A 56 -2.26 7.96 18.85
C ALA A 56 -1.33 8.22 17.64
N ARG A 57 0.00 8.19 17.83
CA ARG A 57 0.97 8.49 16.76
C ARG A 57 0.96 7.44 15.63
N PRO A 58 1.02 6.12 15.90
CA PRO A 58 0.83 5.10 14.86
C PRO A 58 -0.53 5.17 14.16
N LEU A 59 -1.61 5.53 14.89
CA LEU A 59 -2.93 5.69 14.29
C LEU A 59 -3.00 6.90 13.35
N ALA A 60 -2.39 8.03 13.72
CA ALA A 60 -2.23 9.19 12.84
C ALA A 60 -1.42 8.84 11.59
N GLY A 61 -0.36 8.01 11.74
CA GLY A 61 0.39 7.49 10.60
C GLY A 61 -0.45 6.61 9.67
N LEU A 62 -1.34 5.77 10.22
CA LEU A 62 -2.28 4.97 9.42
C LEU A 62 -3.27 5.87 8.66
N ALA A 63 -3.86 6.86 9.35
CA ALA A 63 -4.78 7.81 8.75
C ALA A 63 -4.11 8.60 7.62
N PHE A 64 -2.88 9.08 7.84
CA PHE A 64 -2.07 9.72 6.81
C PHE A 64 -1.84 8.78 5.61
N ALA A 65 -1.43 7.53 5.85
CA ALA A 65 -1.15 6.60 4.76
C ALA A 65 -2.39 6.30 3.90
N ILE A 66 -3.54 6.05 4.54
CA ILE A 66 -4.82 5.83 3.85
C ILE A 66 -5.22 7.09 3.08
N GLY A 67 -5.13 8.27 3.72
CA GLY A 67 -5.45 9.54 3.10
C GLY A 67 -4.57 9.88 1.90
N ALA A 68 -3.26 9.65 2.01
CA ALA A 68 -2.31 9.85 0.92
C ALA A 68 -2.61 8.91 -0.26
N ILE A 69 -2.80 7.61 0.00
CA ILE A 69 -3.16 6.65 -1.04
C ILE A 69 -4.46 7.05 -1.72
N ALA A 70 -5.52 7.34 -0.94
CA ALA A 70 -6.81 7.76 -1.47
C ALA A 70 -6.73 9.06 -2.30
N PHE A 71 -5.97 10.04 -1.81
CA PHE A 71 -5.80 11.33 -2.49
C PHE A 71 -5.14 11.17 -3.87
N TRP A 72 -4.07 10.37 -3.96
CA TRP A 72 -3.35 10.15 -5.21
C TRP A 72 -4.03 9.15 -6.14
N MET A 73 -4.97 8.34 -5.65
CA MET A 73 -5.85 7.54 -6.50
C MET A 73 -6.93 8.36 -7.22
N ILE A 74 -7.11 9.65 -6.89
CA ILE A 74 -8.00 10.53 -7.64
C ILE A 74 -7.32 10.90 -8.97
N PRO A 75 -7.95 10.61 -10.14
CA PRO A 75 -7.34 10.88 -11.45
C PRO A 75 -6.86 12.32 -11.64
N ARG A 76 -7.60 13.28 -11.10
CA ARG A 76 -7.23 14.71 -11.13
C ARG A 76 -5.97 15.02 -10.34
N SER A 77 -5.76 14.36 -9.20
CA SER A 77 -4.54 14.52 -8.39
C SER A 77 -3.34 13.94 -9.12
N LEU A 78 -3.51 12.77 -9.74
CA LEU A 78 -2.49 12.14 -10.55
C LEU A 78 -2.10 13.00 -11.76
N ASP A 79 -3.08 13.58 -12.46
CA ASP A 79 -2.84 14.56 -13.53
C ASP A 79 -2.09 15.80 -13.03
N ALA A 80 -2.23 16.18 -11.75
CA ALA A 80 -1.50 17.30 -11.18
C ALA A 80 -0.03 16.94 -10.93
N ALA A 81 0.25 15.70 -10.49
CA ALA A 81 1.63 15.22 -10.31
C ALA A 81 2.42 15.32 -11.61
N VAL A 82 1.94 14.72 -12.69
CA VAL A 82 2.65 14.70 -13.99
C VAL A 82 2.89 16.10 -14.57
N ARG A 83 2.00 17.06 -14.28
CA ARG A 83 2.09 18.43 -14.83
C ARG A 83 2.90 19.40 -13.96
N SER A 84 3.18 19.05 -12.72
CA SER A 84 3.84 19.93 -11.76
C SER A 84 4.88 19.17 -10.97
N ASN A 85 6.15 19.53 -11.17
CA ASN A 85 7.26 18.97 -10.41
C ASN A 85 7.04 19.05 -8.89
N ALA A 86 6.39 20.11 -8.39
CA ALA A 86 6.07 20.21 -6.97
C ALA A 86 5.03 19.16 -6.52
N ALA A 87 3.99 18.93 -7.32
CA ALA A 87 2.96 17.92 -7.01
C ALA A 87 3.53 16.51 -7.14
N ASP A 88 4.39 16.27 -8.13
CA ASP A 88 5.10 15.00 -8.29
C ASP A 88 5.99 14.67 -7.09
N GLN A 89 6.83 15.61 -6.66
CA GLN A 89 7.68 15.40 -5.48
C GLN A 89 6.86 15.22 -4.19
N LEU A 90 5.69 15.86 -4.08
CA LEU A 90 4.75 15.63 -2.98
C LEU A 90 4.14 14.22 -3.06
N LEU A 91 3.79 13.73 -4.25
CA LEU A 91 3.37 12.34 -4.45
C LEU A 91 4.46 11.41 -3.95
N HIS A 92 5.69 11.59 -4.41
CA HIS A 92 6.82 10.73 -4.04
C HIS A 92 7.06 10.69 -2.54
N LEU A 93 7.14 11.86 -1.91
CA LEU A 93 7.34 11.97 -0.46
C LEU A 93 6.17 11.35 0.30
N SER A 94 4.93 11.62 -0.10
CA SER A 94 3.74 11.10 0.58
C SER A 94 3.61 9.58 0.44
N MET A 95 3.95 9.00 -0.70
CA MET A 95 3.93 7.55 -0.91
C MET A 95 5.02 6.84 -0.11
N PHE A 96 6.24 7.37 -0.11
CA PHE A 96 7.31 6.82 0.72
C PHE A 96 6.97 6.89 2.22
N THR A 97 6.47 8.03 2.69
CA THR A 97 6.09 8.21 4.09
C THR A 97 4.86 7.39 4.49
N ALA A 98 3.91 7.19 3.57
CA ALA A 98 2.78 6.27 3.77
C ALA A 98 3.25 4.82 3.96
N GLY A 99 4.19 4.37 3.13
CA GLY A 99 4.80 3.05 3.26
C GLY A 99 5.50 2.87 4.60
N LEU A 100 6.30 3.86 5.00
CA LEU A 100 6.98 3.92 6.29
C LEU A 100 5.99 3.81 7.46
N ALA A 101 4.89 4.56 7.41
CA ALA A 101 3.85 4.53 8.44
C ALA A 101 3.12 3.17 8.49
N LEU A 102 2.77 2.61 7.33
CA LEU A 102 2.11 1.30 7.22
C LEU A 102 2.96 0.19 7.83
N ALA A 103 4.27 0.15 7.54
CA ALA A 103 5.18 -0.85 8.12
C ALA A 103 5.28 -0.76 9.66
N ARG A 104 4.99 0.40 10.25
CA ARG A 104 5.01 0.60 11.71
C ARG A 104 3.70 0.26 12.39
N VAL A 105 2.57 0.35 11.68
CA VAL A 105 1.23 0.15 12.26
C VAL A 105 0.61 -1.20 11.90
N LEU A 106 0.72 -1.67 10.65
CA LEU A 106 0.11 -2.92 10.19
C LEU A 106 0.43 -4.15 11.07
N PRO A 107 1.68 -4.34 11.53
CA PRO A 107 2.04 -5.49 12.38
C PRO A 107 1.38 -5.46 13.76
N ARG A 108 0.88 -4.30 14.20
CA ARG A 108 0.22 -4.09 15.49
C ARG A 108 -1.31 -4.13 15.40
N LEU A 109 -1.86 -3.99 14.20
CA LEU A 109 -3.30 -4.10 13.99
C LEU A 109 -3.75 -5.56 14.10
N PRO A 110 -4.96 -5.81 14.64
CA PRO A 110 -5.60 -7.12 14.56
C PRO A 110 -5.69 -7.62 13.11
N VAL A 111 -5.65 -8.94 12.93
CA VAL A 111 -5.75 -9.57 11.61
C VAL A 111 -7.02 -9.14 10.86
N PRO A 112 -8.22 -9.10 11.48
CA PRO A 112 -9.44 -8.67 10.78
C PRO A 112 -9.36 -7.23 10.23
N VAL A 113 -8.80 -6.30 11.01
CA VAL A 113 -8.64 -4.90 10.58
C VAL A 113 -7.67 -4.78 9.41
N SER A 114 -6.52 -5.46 9.52
CA SER A 114 -5.52 -5.46 8.45
C SER A 114 -6.05 -6.09 7.16
N LEU A 115 -6.83 -7.18 7.30
CA LEU A 115 -7.47 -7.86 6.19
C LEU A 115 -8.54 -6.97 5.54
N GLY A 116 -9.38 -6.30 6.32
CA GLY A 116 -10.39 -5.37 5.80
C GLY A 116 -9.78 -4.24 4.97
N LEU A 117 -8.68 -3.64 5.45
CA LEU A 117 -7.93 -2.64 4.68
C LEU A 117 -7.36 -3.22 3.38
N GLY A 118 -6.79 -4.42 3.43
CA GLY A 118 -6.26 -5.10 2.25
C GLY A 118 -7.34 -5.43 1.23
N VAL A 119 -8.50 -5.95 1.66
CA VAL A 119 -9.64 -6.28 0.81
C VAL A 119 -10.14 -5.02 0.10
N HIS A 120 -10.27 -3.91 0.84
CA HIS A 120 -10.67 -2.63 0.26
C HIS A 120 -9.67 -2.13 -0.79
N ALA A 121 -8.37 -2.22 -0.50
CA ALA A 121 -7.32 -1.83 -1.46
C ALA A 121 -7.36 -2.67 -2.74
N VAL A 122 -7.50 -4.00 -2.62
CA VAL A 122 -7.61 -4.90 -3.79
C VAL A 122 -8.89 -4.62 -4.60
N ALA A 123 -10.01 -4.40 -3.92
CA ALA A 123 -11.27 -4.03 -4.56
C ALA A 123 -11.14 -2.71 -5.33
N MET A 124 -10.48 -1.69 -4.75
CA MET A 124 -10.22 -0.41 -5.42
C MET A 124 -9.36 -0.57 -6.68
N VAL A 125 -8.29 -1.37 -6.62
CA VAL A 125 -7.46 -1.65 -7.81
C VAL A 125 -8.30 -2.32 -8.91
N GLY A 126 -9.14 -3.30 -8.56
CA GLY A 126 -10.03 -3.95 -9.52
C GLY A 126 -11.08 -3.00 -10.11
N ALA A 127 -11.76 -2.23 -9.26
CA ALA A 127 -12.79 -1.28 -9.66
C ALA A 127 -12.22 -0.17 -10.57
N LEU A 128 -11.12 0.46 -10.18
CA LEU A 128 -10.45 1.46 -11.01
C LEU A 128 -9.91 0.86 -12.31
N GLY A 129 -9.42 -0.39 -12.27
CA GLY A 129 -9.01 -1.11 -13.46
C GLY A 129 -10.14 -1.28 -14.48
N LEU A 130 -11.33 -1.67 -14.02
CA LEU A 130 -12.53 -1.77 -14.86
C LEU A 130 -12.95 -0.41 -15.41
N VAL A 131 -12.96 0.63 -14.56
CA VAL A 131 -13.28 1.99 -14.97
C VAL A 131 -12.32 2.48 -16.07
N TYR A 132 -11.00 2.37 -15.87
CA TYR A 132 -10.02 2.76 -16.88
C TYR A 132 -10.10 1.94 -18.16
N ARG A 133 -10.52 0.67 -18.08
CA ARG A 133 -10.63 -0.22 -19.24
C ARG A 133 -11.85 0.10 -20.11
N TYR A 134 -13.01 0.33 -19.48
CA TYR A 134 -14.29 0.36 -20.18
C TYR A 134 -14.92 1.74 -20.30
N TYR A 135 -14.47 2.73 -19.53
CA TYR A 135 -14.97 4.09 -19.68
C TYR A 135 -14.59 4.65 -21.07
N PRO A 136 -15.56 5.23 -21.82
CA PRO A 136 -15.33 5.64 -23.21
C PRO A 136 -14.50 6.92 -23.34
N GLY A 137 -14.40 7.72 -22.29
CA GLY A 137 -13.67 8.99 -22.27
C GLY A 137 -12.31 8.95 -21.59
N LEU A 138 -11.63 10.10 -21.61
CA LEU A 138 -10.43 10.33 -20.81
C LEU A 138 -10.83 10.71 -19.39
N ILE A 139 -10.30 9.97 -18.43
CA ILE A 139 -10.45 10.29 -17.00
C ILE A 139 -9.20 11.04 -16.52
N CYS A 140 -8.04 10.65 -17.04
CA CYS A 140 -6.79 11.40 -16.89
C CYS A 140 -6.55 12.16 -18.18
N THR A 141 -6.48 13.49 -18.09
CA THR A 141 -6.28 14.39 -19.24
C THR A 141 -4.85 14.42 -19.75
N THR A 142 -3.90 13.98 -18.93
CA THR A 142 -2.47 13.98 -19.28
C THR A 142 -2.07 12.77 -20.12
N TYR A 143 -2.85 11.69 -20.06
CA TYR A 143 -2.57 10.42 -20.74
C TYR A 143 -3.55 10.17 -21.88
N ASN A 144 -3.13 9.40 -22.88
CA ASN A 144 -4.04 9.02 -23.96
C ASN A 144 -4.91 7.81 -23.58
N LEU A 145 -5.98 7.60 -24.36
CA LEU A 145 -6.98 6.57 -24.08
C LEU A 145 -6.40 5.15 -24.18
N THR A 146 -5.44 4.93 -25.07
CA THR A 146 -4.76 3.64 -25.23
C THR A 146 -3.96 3.28 -23.97
N GLN A 147 -3.23 4.25 -23.41
CA GLN A 147 -2.49 4.07 -22.15
C GLN A 147 -3.44 3.81 -20.98
N GLN A 148 -4.55 4.55 -20.89
CA GLN A 148 -5.58 4.34 -19.86
C GLN A 148 -6.16 2.92 -19.93
N ARG A 149 -6.53 2.46 -21.12
CA ARG A 149 -7.08 1.09 -21.31
C ARG A 149 -6.06 -0.01 -21.05
N ALA A 150 -4.79 0.24 -21.34
CA ALA A 150 -3.69 -0.68 -21.04
C ALA A 150 -3.45 -0.77 -19.52
N ALA A 151 -3.36 0.37 -18.83
CA ALA A 151 -3.24 0.46 -17.38
C ALA A 151 -4.43 -0.20 -16.66
N GLY A 152 -5.66 0.05 -17.15
CA GLY A 152 -6.86 -0.59 -16.64
C GLY A 152 -6.84 -2.11 -16.78
N LEU A 153 -6.41 -2.63 -17.93
CA LEU A 153 -6.26 -4.08 -18.14
C LEU A 153 -5.23 -4.68 -17.18
N THR A 154 -4.09 -4.02 -16.96
CA THR A 154 -3.08 -4.49 -16.02
C THR A 154 -3.58 -4.48 -14.58
N MET A 155 -4.35 -3.48 -14.17
CA MET A 155 -5.00 -3.44 -12.84
C MET A 155 -5.99 -4.60 -12.65
N VAL A 156 -6.84 -4.86 -13.64
CA VAL A 156 -7.78 -5.99 -13.61
C VAL A 156 -7.06 -7.33 -13.49
N ARG A 157 -5.93 -7.50 -14.20
CA ARG A 157 -5.10 -8.72 -14.10
C ARG A 157 -4.35 -8.81 -12.77
N ALA A 158 -3.94 -7.69 -12.18
CA ALA A 158 -3.22 -7.65 -10.92
C ALA A 158 -4.13 -7.93 -9.71
N ALA A 159 -5.39 -7.48 -9.74
CA ALA A 159 -6.35 -7.64 -8.65
C ALA A 159 -6.46 -9.09 -8.10
N PRO A 160 -6.64 -10.15 -8.91
CA PRO A 160 -6.67 -11.52 -8.40
C PRO A 160 -5.33 -11.97 -7.79
N LEU A 161 -4.20 -11.52 -8.33
CA LEU A 161 -2.88 -11.83 -7.77
C LEU A 161 -2.69 -11.17 -6.39
N LEU A 162 -3.11 -9.92 -6.26
CA LEU A 162 -3.08 -9.19 -4.99
C LEU A 162 -4.05 -9.83 -3.97
N TRP A 163 -5.21 -10.31 -4.42
CA TRP A 163 -6.15 -11.06 -3.59
C TRP A 163 -5.51 -12.32 -3.01
N LEU A 164 -4.90 -13.15 -3.87
CA LEU A 164 -4.22 -14.37 -3.44
C LEU A 164 -3.06 -14.06 -2.48
N GLY A 165 -2.26 -13.03 -2.78
CA GLY A 165 -1.17 -12.58 -1.92
C GLY A 165 -1.65 -12.11 -0.55
N LEU A 166 -2.76 -11.36 -0.49
CA LEU A 166 -3.38 -10.91 0.75
C LEU A 166 -3.84 -12.08 1.60
N TRP A 167 -4.52 -13.07 1.01
CA TRP A 167 -4.98 -14.26 1.72
C TRP A 167 -3.83 -15.12 2.22
N ALA A 168 -2.82 -15.37 1.38
CA ALA A 168 -1.61 -16.08 1.79
C ALA A 168 -0.92 -15.39 2.98
N TRP A 169 -0.80 -14.06 2.94
CA TRP A 169 -0.26 -13.28 4.05
C TRP A 169 -1.11 -13.39 5.31
N ALA A 170 -2.44 -13.26 5.19
CA ALA A 170 -3.37 -13.33 6.33
C ALA A 170 -3.33 -14.70 7.02
N VAL A 171 -3.37 -15.79 6.25
CA VAL A 171 -3.25 -17.17 6.75
C VAL A 171 -1.92 -17.37 7.46
N SER A 172 -0.80 -16.91 6.87
CA SER A 172 0.52 -17.01 7.50
C SER A 172 0.60 -16.27 8.85
N ARG A 173 -0.15 -15.16 8.99
CA ARG A 173 -0.19 -14.36 10.21
C ARG A 173 -1.12 -14.95 11.26
N ALA A 174 -2.24 -15.53 10.85
CA ALA A 174 -3.14 -16.25 11.74
C ALA A 174 -2.44 -17.46 12.37
N GLY A 175 -1.70 -18.24 11.58
CA GLY A 175 -0.92 -19.39 12.07
C GLY A 175 0.16 -19.01 13.08
N ARG A 176 0.86 -17.89 12.88
CA ARG A 176 1.88 -17.37 13.83
C ARG A 176 1.31 -16.94 15.19
N ASN A 177 0.04 -16.53 15.24
CA ASN A 177 -0.59 -16.04 16.47
C ASN A 177 -1.23 -17.16 17.33
N GLN A 178 -1.27 -18.41 16.85
CA GLN A 178 -1.80 -19.57 17.56
C GLN A 178 -0.70 -20.37 18.31
N GLY A 179 0.30 -19.69 18.88
CA GLY A 179 1.26 -20.33 19.80
C GLY A 179 0.54 -21.12 20.91
N PRO A 180 1.18 -22.15 21.49
CA PRO A 180 0.51 -23.20 22.27
C PRO A 180 -0.46 -22.58 23.28
N ARG A 181 -1.76 -22.81 23.06
CA ARG A 181 -2.79 -22.44 24.03
C ARG A 181 -2.47 -23.22 25.29
N HIS A 182 -2.09 -22.49 26.34
CA HIS A 182 -2.10 -23.06 27.67
C HIS A 182 -3.58 -23.21 28.02
N ASP A 183 -4.15 -24.37 27.72
CA ASP A 183 -5.48 -24.71 28.21
C ASP A 183 -5.41 -24.64 29.74
N PRO A 184 -6.22 -23.79 30.39
CA PRO A 184 -6.32 -23.85 31.84
C PRO A 184 -6.83 -25.24 32.20
N SER A 185 -5.97 -26.03 32.85
CA SER A 185 -6.35 -27.31 33.43
C SER A 185 -7.66 -27.11 34.20
N PRO A 186 -8.69 -27.94 33.99
CA PRO A 186 -9.93 -27.80 34.75
C PRO A 186 -9.59 -27.90 36.24
N ALA A 187 -9.83 -26.83 36.97
CA ALA A 187 -9.66 -26.79 38.41
C ALA A 187 -10.55 -27.88 39.01
N ALA A 188 -9.95 -28.82 39.74
CA ALA A 188 -10.66 -29.88 40.42
C ALA A 188 -11.70 -29.27 41.39
N PRO A 189 -12.93 -29.81 41.46
CA PRO A 189 -13.93 -29.31 42.39
C PRO A 189 -13.47 -29.58 43.83
N ALA A 190 -13.26 -28.50 44.59
CA ALA A 190 -13.00 -28.58 46.02
C ALA A 190 -14.26 -29.07 46.74
N PHE A 191 -14.30 -30.38 47.03
CA PHE A 191 -15.22 -30.94 48.00
C PHE A 191 -14.93 -30.33 49.38
N ARG A 192 -15.88 -29.59 49.95
CA ARG A 192 -15.87 -29.22 51.37
C ARG A 192 -16.73 -30.23 52.12
N THR A 193 -16.09 -30.98 53.02
CA THR A 193 -16.70 -31.71 54.14
C THR A 193 -16.95 -30.78 55.30
#